data_AF-A0A940BKQ0-F1
#
_entry.id   AF-A0A940BKQ0-F1
#
_cell.length_a   1.000
_cell.length_b   1.000
_cell.length_c   1.000
_cell.angle_alpha   90.00
_cell.angle_beta   90.00
_cell.angle_gamma   90.00
#
_symmetry.space_group_name_H-M   'P 1'
#
loop_
_entity.id
_entity.type
_entity.pdbx_description
1 polymer ?
#
loop_
_entity_poly.entity_id
_entity_poly.type
_entity_poly.pdbx_seq_one_letter_code
_entity_poly.pdbx_strand_id
1 'polypeptide(L)'
;MKLKRILCALLCLCALAGLLSASAYAENPLGDIDFDGDIDYDDCRLLFDYVAGSGFLSYTQIDASDIDGDGSVTAADAAQLLHYVSGALSALPYVHRGRGRLAIMAYPDKTEYIEGEELDMTGFELQIVYANGDILPVDDYSYSGYSSTPGIKIIVVSYAGARVAFVVTVYPAAP
;
A
#
# COMPACT_ATOMS: atom_id res chain seq x y z
N MET A 1 36.73 35.19 -51.63
CA MET A 1 35.35 35.70 -51.38
C MET A 1 35.13 35.61 -49.88
N LYS A 2 35.21 36.70 -49.08
CA LYS A 2 34.16 37.73 -48.86
C LYS A 2 32.79 37.04 -48.71
N LEU A 3 32.09 37.06 -47.57
CA LEU A 3 31.65 38.25 -46.87
C LEU A 3 31.17 37.92 -45.44
N LYS A 4 31.52 38.80 -44.49
CA LYS A 4 31.04 38.89 -43.11
C LYS A 4 29.61 39.48 -43.06
N ARG A 5 28.83 39.04 -42.06
CA ARG A 5 27.82 39.81 -41.29
C ARG A 5 26.54 40.28 -42.00
N ILE A 6 25.40 39.70 -41.59
CA ILE A 6 24.19 40.49 -41.28
C ILE A 6 23.77 40.14 -39.86
N LEU A 7 23.79 41.16 -39.01
CA LEU A 7 23.29 41.23 -37.65
C LEU A 7 21.94 41.95 -37.74
N CYS A 8 20.84 41.34 -37.30
CA CYS A 8 19.59 41.98 -36.86
C CYS A 8 18.89 40.93 -35.98
N ALA A 9 19.08 40.89 -34.66
CA ALA A 9 18.55 41.83 -33.66
C ALA A 9 17.03 42.01 -33.77
N LEU A 10 16.28 41.09 -33.15
CA LEU A 10 15.05 41.38 -32.42
C LEU A 10 14.69 40.17 -31.56
N LEU A 11 15.25 40.19 -30.35
CA LEU A 11 14.58 39.68 -29.16
C LEU A 11 13.29 40.52 -29.03
N CYS A 12 12.14 39.95 -29.41
CA CYS A 12 10.84 40.49 -29.00
C CYS A 12 9.84 39.34 -28.88
N LEU A 13 9.85 38.75 -27.69
CA LEU A 13 8.66 38.48 -26.88
C LEU A 13 7.36 38.25 -27.67
N CYS A 14 7.17 37.02 -28.13
CA CYS A 14 5.84 36.42 -28.06
C CYS A 14 6.01 35.13 -27.28
N ALA A 15 5.94 35.26 -25.95
CA ALA A 15 5.36 34.22 -25.14
C ALA A 15 3.95 33.95 -25.67
N LEU A 16 3.85 33.14 -26.73
CA LEU A 16 2.65 32.36 -26.92
C LEU A 16 2.79 31.17 -25.98
N ALA A 17 2.65 31.47 -24.69
CA ALA A 17 1.93 30.58 -23.78
C ALA A 17 0.49 30.46 -24.31
N GLY A 18 0.35 29.91 -25.51
CA GLY A 18 -0.87 29.23 -25.89
C GLY A 18 -0.82 27.96 -25.06
N LEU A 19 -1.57 27.97 -23.96
CA LEU A 19 -1.98 26.79 -23.25
C LEU A 19 -2.29 25.70 -24.28
N LEU A 20 -1.32 24.82 -24.53
CA LEU A 20 -1.70 23.42 -24.57
C LEU A 20 -1.99 23.15 -23.10
N SER A 21 -3.23 23.42 -22.70
CA SER A 21 -3.85 22.58 -21.70
C SER A 21 -3.64 21.19 -22.27
N ALA A 22 -2.58 20.50 -21.86
CA ALA A 22 -2.70 19.09 -21.66
C ALA A 22 -3.94 19.02 -20.76
N SER A 23 -5.12 18.75 -21.33
CA SER A 23 -6.13 18.12 -20.51
C SER A 23 -5.35 16.97 -19.92
N ALA A 24 -5.17 16.98 -18.60
CA ALA A 24 -4.75 15.79 -17.93
C ALA A 24 -5.70 14.72 -18.47
N TYR A 25 -5.20 13.84 -19.35
CA TYR A 25 -5.85 12.58 -19.57
C TYR A 25 -5.76 11.98 -18.18
N ALA A 26 -6.85 12.07 -17.42
CA ALA A 26 -6.95 11.32 -16.19
C ALA A 26 -6.69 9.88 -16.63
N GLU A 27 -5.57 9.31 -16.21
CA GLU A 27 -5.34 7.88 -16.36
C GLU A 27 -6.60 7.21 -15.86
N ASN A 28 -7.26 6.41 -16.72
CA ASN A 28 -8.52 5.79 -16.33
C ASN A 28 -8.25 4.93 -15.09
N PRO A 29 -9.04 5.07 -14.01
CA PRO A 29 -8.73 4.34 -12.79
C PRO A 29 -8.76 2.84 -13.07
N LEU A 30 -7.76 2.12 -12.56
CA LEU A 30 -7.71 0.67 -12.67
C LEU A 30 -8.99 0.07 -12.09
N GLY A 31 -9.71 -0.73 -12.87
CA GLY A 31 -11.02 -1.27 -12.51
C GLY A 31 -12.22 -0.54 -13.10
N ASP A 32 -12.06 0.65 -13.68
CA ASP A 32 -13.07 1.29 -14.54
C ASP A 32 -12.89 0.74 -15.97
N ILE A 33 -13.75 -0.22 -16.31
CA ILE A 33 -13.67 -1.07 -17.50
C ILE A 33 -14.60 -0.55 -18.58
N ASP A 34 -15.70 0.12 -18.24
CA ASP A 34 -16.58 0.71 -19.24
C ASP A 34 -16.21 2.16 -19.63
N PHE A 35 -15.25 2.75 -18.93
CA PHE A 35 -14.71 4.09 -19.11
C PHE A 35 -15.71 5.21 -18.83
N ASP A 36 -16.66 4.99 -17.91
CA ASP A 36 -17.62 6.00 -17.48
C ASP A 36 -17.07 6.95 -16.38
N GLY A 37 -15.94 6.59 -15.78
CA GLY A 37 -15.22 7.36 -14.77
C GLY A 37 -15.53 6.97 -13.33
N ASP A 38 -16.49 6.07 -13.11
CA ASP A 38 -16.78 5.45 -11.82
C ASP A 38 -16.25 4.00 -11.81
N ILE A 39 -16.07 3.42 -10.62
CA ILE A 39 -15.72 1.99 -10.48
C ILE A 39 -16.85 1.32 -9.73
N ASP A 40 -17.68 0.56 -10.43
CA ASP A 40 -18.92 0.03 -9.87
C ASP A 40 -19.34 -1.38 -10.37
N TYR A 41 -20.62 -1.73 -10.19
CA TYR A 41 -21.12 -3.05 -10.55
C TYR A 41 -21.24 -3.27 -12.06
N ASP A 42 -21.28 -2.22 -12.88
CA ASP A 42 -21.28 -2.35 -14.33
C ASP A 42 -19.90 -2.78 -14.85
N ASP A 43 -18.81 -2.29 -14.25
CA ASP A 43 -17.46 -2.80 -14.51
C ASP A 43 -17.31 -4.27 -14.10
N CYS A 44 -17.80 -4.60 -12.90
CA CYS A 44 -17.81 -5.98 -12.41
C CYS A 44 -18.49 -6.90 -13.42
N ARG A 45 -19.66 -6.50 -13.94
CA ARG A 45 -20.44 -7.28 -14.89
C ARG A 45 -19.64 -7.52 -16.17
N LEU A 46 -19.01 -6.48 -16.74
CA LEU A 46 -18.18 -6.63 -17.94
C LEU A 46 -17.05 -7.63 -17.73
N LEU A 47 -16.36 -7.52 -16.59
CA LEU A 47 -15.25 -8.41 -16.25
C LEU A 47 -15.73 -9.86 -16.01
N PHE A 48 -16.85 -10.04 -15.30
CA PHE A 48 -17.45 -11.36 -15.08
C PHE A 48 -17.90 -12.01 -16.39
N ASP A 49 -18.56 -11.26 -17.27
CA ASP A 49 -18.99 -11.76 -18.58
C ASP A 49 -17.78 -12.21 -19.42
N TYR A 50 -16.71 -11.41 -19.42
CA TYR A 50 -15.47 -11.76 -20.12
C TYR A 50 -14.83 -13.03 -19.58
N VAL A 51 -14.65 -13.11 -18.26
CA VAL A 51 -14.03 -14.28 -17.59
C VAL A 51 -14.90 -15.54 -17.75
N ALA A 52 -16.23 -15.39 -17.78
CA ALA A 52 -17.16 -16.49 -18.03
C ALA A 52 -17.20 -16.93 -19.51
N GLY A 53 -16.55 -16.18 -20.41
CA GLY A 53 -16.55 -16.43 -21.86
C GLY A 53 -17.83 -16.01 -22.57
N SER A 54 -18.71 -15.25 -21.91
CA SER A 54 -19.94 -14.69 -22.49
C SER A 54 -19.79 -13.24 -22.96
N GLY A 55 -18.68 -12.58 -22.65
CA GLY A 55 -18.37 -11.21 -23.02
C GLY A 55 -17.06 -11.06 -23.80
N PHE A 56 -16.86 -9.88 -24.39
CA PHE A 56 -15.63 -9.49 -25.06
C PHE A 56 -15.19 -8.12 -24.53
N LEU A 57 -13.91 -7.98 -24.23
CA LEU A 57 -13.29 -6.72 -23.83
C LEU A 57 -12.39 -6.22 -24.97
N SER A 58 -12.35 -4.90 -25.14
CA SER A 58 -11.38 -4.25 -26.02
C SER A 58 -9.97 -4.35 -25.42
N TYR A 59 -8.95 -4.05 -26.22
CA TYR A 59 -7.57 -4.02 -25.72
C TYR A 59 -7.40 -3.07 -24.52
N THR A 60 -8.00 -1.89 -24.56
CA THR A 60 -7.89 -0.93 -23.45
C THR A 60 -8.66 -1.40 -22.21
N GLN A 61 -9.78 -2.10 -22.40
CA GLN A 61 -10.54 -2.68 -21.29
C GLN A 61 -9.78 -3.81 -20.62
N ILE A 62 -9.02 -4.60 -21.39
CA ILE A 62 -8.13 -5.63 -20.85
C ILE A 62 -7.07 -5.01 -19.94
N ASP A 63 -6.46 -3.90 -20.35
CA ASP A 63 -5.48 -3.19 -19.51
C ASP A 63 -6.09 -2.67 -18.20
N ALA A 64 -7.36 -2.23 -18.23
CA ALA A 64 -8.09 -1.81 -17.04
C ALA A 64 -8.61 -2.99 -16.17
N SER A 65 -8.54 -4.22 -16.70
CA SER A 65 -9.11 -5.43 -16.08
C SER A 65 -8.07 -6.34 -15.40
N ASP A 66 -6.77 -6.09 -15.57
CA ASP A 66 -5.69 -6.79 -14.86
C ASP A 66 -5.50 -6.16 -13.47
N ILE A 67 -6.36 -6.57 -12.53
CA ILE A 67 -6.54 -5.91 -11.23
C ILE A 67 -5.45 -6.32 -10.24
N ASP A 68 -4.84 -7.50 -10.37
CA ASP A 68 -3.67 -7.87 -9.55
C ASP A 68 -2.32 -7.68 -10.25
N GLY A 69 -2.31 -7.35 -11.54
CA GLY A 69 -1.12 -6.98 -12.30
C GLY A 69 -0.25 -8.18 -12.67
N ASP A 70 -0.83 -9.38 -12.76
CA ASP A 70 -0.09 -10.60 -13.13
C ASP A 70 0.09 -10.78 -14.65
N GLY A 71 -0.51 -9.89 -15.44
CA GLY A 71 -0.48 -9.89 -16.91
C GLY A 71 -1.58 -10.73 -17.55
N SER A 72 -2.52 -11.28 -16.79
CA SER A 72 -3.63 -12.10 -17.26
C SER A 72 -4.96 -11.66 -16.65
N VAL A 73 -5.99 -11.50 -17.47
CA VAL A 73 -7.34 -11.19 -16.96
C VAL A 73 -8.08 -12.49 -16.62
N THR A 74 -8.39 -12.68 -15.33
CA THR A 74 -8.92 -13.94 -14.77
C THR A 74 -10.06 -13.71 -13.77
N ALA A 75 -10.59 -14.82 -13.22
CA ALA A 75 -11.58 -14.75 -12.15
C ALA A 75 -11.03 -14.14 -10.84
N ALA A 76 -9.71 -14.11 -10.66
CA ALA A 76 -9.10 -13.45 -9.50
C ALA A 76 -9.31 -11.93 -9.58
N ASP A 77 -9.16 -11.35 -10.76
CA ASP A 77 -9.40 -9.92 -11.04
C ASP A 77 -10.86 -9.56 -10.80
N ALA A 78 -11.78 -10.36 -11.36
CA ALA A 78 -13.21 -10.17 -11.19
C ALA A 78 -13.64 -10.20 -9.72
N ALA A 79 -13.07 -11.12 -8.93
CA ALA A 79 -13.34 -11.20 -7.50
C ALA A 79 -12.79 -9.98 -6.73
N GLN A 80 -11.61 -9.48 -7.09
CA GLN A 80 -11.02 -8.29 -6.47
C GLN A 80 -11.81 -7.03 -6.80
N LEU A 81 -12.19 -6.84 -8.07
CA LEU A 81 -13.02 -5.72 -8.48
C LEU A 81 -14.36 -5.75 -7.73
N LEU A 82 -15.01 -6.91 -7.64
CA LEU A 82 -16.24 -7.07 -6.87
C LEU A 82 -16.07 -6.72 -5.39
N HIS A 83 -14.98 -7.18 -4.77
CA HIS A 83 -14.69 -6.87 -3.37
C HIS A 83 -14.42 -5.38 -3.16
N TYR A 84 -13.79 -4.69 -4.12
CA TYR A 84 -13.61 -3.24 -4.07
C TYR A 84 -14.95 -2.51 -4.16
N VAL A 85 -15.77 -2.85 -5.14
CA VAL A 85 -17.11 -2.28 -5.33
C VAL A 85 -18.05 -2.59 -4.15
N SER A 86 -17.88 -3.75 -3.49
CA SER A 86 -18.64 -4.09 -2.28
C SER A 86 -18.11 -3.42 -1.00
N GLY A 87 -17.00 -2.67 -1.08
CA GLY A 87 -16.33 -2.06 0.06
C GLY A 87 -15.57 -3.03 0.97
N ALA A 88 -15.38 -4.29 0.55
CA ALA A 88 -14.55 -5.27 1.25
C ALA A 88 -13.05 -5.01 1.03
N LEU A 89 -12.70 -4.40 -0.12
CA LEU A 89 -11.38 -3.86 -0.43
C LEU A 89 -11.46 -2.33 -0.49
N SER A 90 -10.44 -1.64 0.02
CA SER A 90 -10.42 -0.17 0.10
C SER A 90 -9.67 0.51 -1.05
N ALA A 91 -8.94 -0.25 -1.88
CA ALA A 91 -8.13 0.26 -2.99
C ALA A 91 -7.79 -0.85 -4.00
N LEU A 92 -7.52 -0.46 -5.24
CA LEU A 92 -6.98 -1.29 -6.32
C LEU A 92 -5.62 -0.73 -6.80
N PRO A 93 -4.71 -1.54 -7.38
CA PRO A 93 -4.77 -3.01 -7.47
C PRO A 93 -4.70 -3.67 -6.09
N TYR A 94 -5.45 -4.76 -5.88
CA TYR A 94 -5.25 -5.59 -4.69
C TYR A 94 -4.13 -6.59 -4.95
N VAL A 95 -2.90 -6.17 -4.69
CA VAL A 95 -1.77 -7.10 -4.72
C VAL A 95 -2.03 -8.18 -3.66
N HIS A 96 -2.17 -9.44 -4.08
CA HIS A 96 -2.28 -10.60 -3.18
C HIS A 96 -0.94 -10.78 -2.46
N ARG A 97 -0.70 -9.92 -1.46
CA ARG A 97 0.47 -10.01 -0.60
C ARG A 97 0.28 -11.29 0.19
N GLY A 98 0.96 -12.38 -0.22
CA GLY A 98 0.76 -13.73 0.31
C GLY A 98 0.93 -13.84 1.83
N ARG A 99 1.26 -15.03 2.37
CA ARG A 99 1.53 -15.15 3.82
C ARG A 99 2.71 -14.25 4.23
N GLY A 100 2.39 -13.09 4.79
CA GLY A 100 3.35 -12.19 5.42
C GLY A 100 3.79 -12.73 6.77
N ARG A 101 5.05 -12.47 7.14
CA ARG A 101 5.53 -12.70 8.51
C ARG A 101 5.47 -11.40 9.31
N LEU A 102 5.03 -11.51 10.55
CA LEU A 102 5.14 -10.41 11.51
C LEU A 102 6.61 -10.27 11.94
N ALA A 103 7.13 -9.05 11.98
CA ALA A 103 8.51 -8.77 12.35
C ALA A 103 8.60 -7.48 13.18
N ILE A 104 9.49 -7.49 14.17
CA ILE A 104 9.87 -6.29 14.93
C ILE A 104 10.85 -5.51 14.07
N MET A 105 10.49 -4.26 13.75
CA MET A 105 11.36 -3.33 13.04
C MET A 105 12.27 -2.58 14.01
N ALA A 106 11.68 -2.08 15.10
CA ALA A 106 12.40 -1.43 16.19
C ALA A 106 11.91 -1.95 17.54
N TYR A 107 12.84 -2.14 18.47
CA TYR A 107 12.52 -2.44 19.87
C TYR A 107 12.11 -1.15 20.61
N PRO A 108 11.38 -1.24 21.73
CA PRO A 108 11.14 -0.05 22.55
C PRO A 108 12.48 0.55 23.03
N ASP A 109 12.51 1.86 23.18
CA ASP A 109 13.72 2.59 23.61
C ASP A 109 14.20 2.17 25.00
N LYS A 110 13.28 1.66 25.84
CA LYS A 110 13.52 1.16 27.18
C LYS A 110 13.16 -0.33 27.27
N THR A 111 14.12 -1.16 27.68
CA THR A 111 13.91 -2.61 27.90
C THR A 111 14.30 -3.06 29.32
N GLU A 112 14.67 -2.10 30.17
CA GLU A 112 15.02 -2.30 31.58
C GLU A 112 14.17 -1.39 32.45
N TYR A 113 13.57 -1.95 33.50
CA TYR A 113 12.61 -1.28 34.37
C TYR A 113 12.94 -1.55 35.84
N ILE A 114 12.41 -0.71 36.73
CA ILE A 114 12.41 -0.90 38.17
C ILE A 114 11.02 -1.39 38.61
N GLU A 115 10.97 -2.18 39.68
CA GLU A 115 9.72 -2.64 40.27
C GLU A 115 8.71 -1.49 40.46
N GLY A 116 7.48 -1.73 40.02
CA GLY A 116 6.41 -0.74 40.01
C GLY A 116 6.35 0.19 38.80
N GLU A 117 7.36 0.21 37.91
CA GLU A 117 7.28 0.99 36.67
C GLU A 117 6.32 0.35 35.65
N GLU A 118 5.61 1.21 34.91
CA GLU A 118 4.76 0.80 33.79
C GLU A 118 5.59 0.52 32.53
N LEU A 119 5.11 -0.38 31.68
CA LEU A 119 5.74 -0.66 30.40
C LEU A 119 5.61 0.56 29.48
N ASP A 120 6.72 0.94 28.86
CA ASP A 120 6.78 2.00 27.86
C ASP A 120 7.10 1.40 26.49
N MET A 121 6.18 1.55 25.55
CA MET A 121 6.29 1.04 24.18
C MET A 121 6.85 2.09 23.20
N THR A 122 7.25 3.27 23.69
CA THR A 122 7.87 4.31 22.86
C THR A 122 9.08 3.75 22.11
N GLY A 123 9.15 4.05 20.81
CA GLY A 123 10.18 3.55 19.90
C GLY A 123 9.91 2.16 19.30
N PHE A 124 8.89 1.43 19.78
CA PHE A 124 8.54 0.14 19.19
C PHE A 124 7.85 0.28 17.83
N GLU A 125 8.39 -0.40 16.83
CA GLU A 125 7.83 -0.44 15.47
C GLU A 125 7.63 -1.88 15.02
N LEU A 126 6.45 -2.16 14.46
CA LEU A 126 6.05 -3.49 14.00
C LEU A 126 5.73 -3.43 12.51
N GLN A 127 6.06 -4.49 11.78
CA GLN A 127 5.77 -4.58 10.35
C GLN A 127 5.40 -6.00 9.92
N ILE A 128 4.71 -6.09 8.79
CA ILE A 128 4.54 -7.34 8.04
C ILE A 128 5.54 -7.33 6.88
N VAL A 129 6.32 -8.39 6.77
CA VAL A 129 7.21 -8.63 5.63
C VAL A 129 6.61 -9.73 4.77
N TYR A 130 6.27 -9.39 3.53
CA TYR A 130 5.69 -10.32 2.57
C TYR A 130 6.77 -11.03 1.74
N ALA A 131 6.40 -12.16 1.13
CA ALA A 131 7.34 -12.97 0.35
C ALA A 131 7.85 -12.26 -0.91
N ASN A 132 7.08 -11.32 -1.46
CA ASN A 132 7.45 -10.47 -2.59
C ASN A 132 8.40 -9.32 -2.21
N GLY A 133 8.75 -9.18 -0.92
CA GLY A 133 9.64 -8.13 -0.41
C GLY A 133 8.90 -6.88 0.09
N ASP A 134 7.58 -6.80 -0.07
CA ASP A 134 6.81 -5.67 0.46
C ASP A 134 6.87 -5.62 1.99
N ILE A 135 6.85 -4.40 2.50
CA ILE A 135 6.80 -4.10 3.93
C ILE A 135 5.59 -3.23 4.21
N LEU A 136 4.78 -3.62 5.20
CA LEU A 136 3.65 -2.83 5.68
C LEU A 136 3.81 -2.54 7.18
N PRO A 137 3.86 -1.26 7.61
CA PRO A 137 3.86 -0.91 9.02
C PRO A 137 2.55 -1.32 9.70
N VAL A 138 2.63 -1.65 10.98
CA VAL A 138 1.49 -2.09 11.80
C VAL A 138 1.39 -1.22 13.04
N ASP A 139 0.33 -0.42 13.12
CA ASP A 139 0.09 0.50 14.25
C ASP A 139 -0.93 -0.06 15.26
N ASP A 140 -1.91 -0.85 14.82
CA ASP A 140 -3.00 -1.38 15.68
C ASP A 140 -2.69 -2.80 16.19
N TYR A 141 -1.56 -2.94 16.91
CA TYR A 141 -1.17 -4.18 17.55
C TYR A 141 -1.59 -4.24 19.01
N SER A 142 -1.69 -5.46 19.56
CA SER A 142 -1.91 -5.70 20.98
C SER A 142 -0.67 -6.33 21.61
N TYR A 143 -0.46 -6.11 22.91
CA TYR A 143 0.66 -6.73 23.64
C TYR A 143 0.23 -7.28 25.02
N SER A 144 1.00 -8.22 25.54
CA SER A 144 0.76 -8.86 26.83
C SER A 144 2.06 -9.42 27.44
N GLY A 145 1.99 -9.90 28.68
CA GLY A 145 3.11 -10.59 29.35
C GLY A 145 3.98 -9.70 30.23
N TYR A 146 3.70 -8.40 30.28
CA TYR A 146 4.36 -7.51 31.25
C TYR A 146 3.78 -7.66 32.66
N SER A 147 4.66 -7.56 33.65
CA SER A 147 4.30 -7.35 35.05
C SER A 147 5.42 -6.53 35.69
N SER A 148 5.10 -5.57 36.53
CA SER A 148 6.07 -4.71 37.21
C SER A 148 6.81 -5.36 38.39
N THR A 149 6.79 -6.69 38.51
CA THR A 149 7.54 -7.44 39.53
C THR A 149 8.94 -7.79 39.02
N PRO A 150 9.96 -7.94 39.89
CA PRO A 150 11.31 -8.27 39.45
C PRO A 150 11.41 -9.55 38.59
N GLY A 151 12.35 -9.56 37.65
CA GLY A 151 12.67 -10.67 36.78
C GLY A 151 12.47 -10.39 35.28
N ILE A 152 12.76 -11.42 34.48
CA ILE A 152 12.64 -11.39 33.02
C ILE A 152 11.16 -11.47 32.64
N LYS A 153 10.70 -10.57 31.76
CA LYS A 153 9.35 -10.57 31.19
C LYS A 153 9.43 -10.80 29.69
N ILE A 154 8.55 -11.66 29.19
CA ILE A 154 8.41 -11.93 27.77
C ILE A 154 7.20 -11.15 27.29
N ILE A 155 7.44 -10.09 26.52
CA ILE A 155 6.39 -9.29 25.93
C ILE A 155 5.96 -9.96 24.64
N VAL A 156 4.71 -10.38 24.57
CA VAL A 156 4.11 -11.00 23.39
C VAL A 156 3.28 -9.96 22.67
N VAL A 157 3.68 -9.61 21.46
CA VAL A 157 2.97 -8.68 20.57
C VAL A 157 2.20 -9.49 19.52
N SER A 158 0.92 -9.19 19.35
CA SER A 158 0.00 -9.92 18.48
C SER A 158 -0.69 -8.98 17.48
N TYR A 159 -0.77 -9.43 16.23
CA TYR A 159 -1.54 -8.77 15.17
C TYR A 159 -2.15 -9.82 14.24
N ALA A 160 -3.45 -9.73 13.96
CA ALA A 160 -4.19 -10.64 13.08
C ALA A 160 -3.92 -12.15 13.32
N GLY A 161 -3.73 -12.54 14.59
CA GLY A 161 -3.41 -13.92 14.99
C GLY A 161 -1.93 -14.33 14.88
N ALA A 162 -1.08 -13.53 14.22
CA ALA A 162 0.37 -13.69 14.24
C ALA A 162 0.96 -13.09 15.52
N ARG A 163 2.14 -13.61 15.94
CA ARG A 163 2.81 -13.23 17.19
C ARG A 163 4.31 -13.10 17.02
N VAL A 164 4.87 -12.08 17.67
CA VAL A 164 6.31 -11.93 17.93
C VAL A 164 6.51 -11.66 19.41
N ALA A 165 7.73 -11.86 19.90
CA ALA A 165 8.03 -11.57 21.29
C ALA A 165 9.42 -10.95 21.45
N PHE A 166 9.54 -10.12 22.47
CA PHE A 166 10.82 -9.60 22.95
C PHE A 166 10.87 -9.65 24.47
N VAL A 167 12.04 -9.39 25.02
CA VAL A 167 12.30 -9.50 26.45
C VAL A 167 12.53 -8.12 27.04
N VAL A 168 11.98 -7.90 28.23
CA VAL A 168 12.36 -6.79 29.12
C VAL A 168 12.76 -7.35 30.48
N THR A 169 13.56 -6.59 31.23
CA THR A 169 14.02 -6.98 32.57
C THR A 169 13.50 -5.98 33.59
N VAL A 170 12.90 -6.48 34.67
CA VAL A 170 12.50 -5.65 35.82
C VAL A 170 13.47 -5.94 36.98
N TYR A 171 14.09 -4.90 37.50
CA TYR A 171 14.97 -4.96 38.67
C TYR A 171 14.18 -4.61 39.95
N PRO A 172 14.57 -5.14 41.13
CA PRO A 172 13.99 -4.72 42.40
C PRO A 172 14.13 -3.21 42.63
N ALA A 173 13.16 -2.61 43.32
CA ALA A 173 13.31 -1.25 43.82
C ALA A 173 14.49 -1.16 44.80
N ALA A 174 15.18 -0.02 44.82
CA ALA A 174 16.21 0.23 45.83
C ALA A 174 15.56 0.23 47.23
N PRO A 175 16.24 -0.33 48.26
CA PRO A 175 15.74 -0.39 49.63
C PRO A 175 15.62 0.98 50.31
#